data_AF-A0A1V6KE87-F1
#
_entry.id   AF-A0A1V6KE87-F1
#
_cell.length_a   1.000
_cell.length_b   1.000
_cell.length_c   1.000
_cell.angle_alpha   90.00
_cell.angle_beta   90.00
_cell.angle_gamma   90.00
#
_symmetry.space_group_name_H-M   'P 1'
#
loop_
_entity.id
_entity.type
_entity.pdbx_description
1 polymer ?
#
loop_
_entity_poly.entity_id
_entity_poly.type
_entity_poly.pdbx_seq_one_letter_code
_entity_poly.pdbx_strand_id
1 'polypeptide(L)'
;MSEAHFTGDKALMKKAIDLLSWSLELGWDTEFGGLFSFLDAEGRQPAQIEWDMKYWWPHCEAIIATLMAYVLTKDRRWERWFETIHEYTFSHFPDPVYGEWFGYLHRDGSIANTVKGNHYKVCFHIPRCMLKVISLLDELPKDELSKEEVSDPILHCI
;
A
#
# COMPACT_ATOMS: atom_id res chain seq x y z
N MET A 1 -9.82 9.85 4.19
CA MET A 1 -10.43 9.06 5.28
C MET A 1 -10.23 9.69 6.64
N SER A 2 -9.00 10.02 7.07
CA SER A 2 -8.75 10.66 8.38
C SER A 2 -9.60 11.91 8.64
N GLU A 3 -9.69 12.83 7.67
CA GLU A 3 -10.51 14.04 7.80
C GLU A 3 -12.01 13.73 7.98
N ALA A 4 -12.52 12.80 7.18
CA ALA A 4 -13.91 12.35 7.28
C ALA A 4 -14.19 11.67 8.62
N HIS A 5 -13.23 10.92 9.16
CA HIS A 5 -13.34 10.31 10.48
C HIS A 5 -13.33 11.37 11.57
N PHE A 6 -12.40 12.33 11.51
CA PHE A 6 -12.26 13.41 12.49
C PHE A 6 -13.51 14.31 12.55
N THR A 7 -14.09 14.64 11.40
CA THR A 7 -15.28 15.52 11.30
C THR A 7 -16.61 14.76 11.42
N GLY A 8 -16.59 13.42 11.32
CA GLY A 8 -17.80 12.61 11.23
C GLY A 8 -18.54 12.72 9.89
N ASP A 9 -17.92 13.30 8.84
CA ASP A 9 -18.53 13.47 7.53
C ASP A 9 -18.63 12.13 6.78
N LYS A 10 -19.82 11.52 6.84
CA LYS A 10 -20.13 10.26 6.16
C LYS A 10 -20.09 10.36 4.63
N ALA A 11 -20.42 11.51 4.05
CA ALA A 11 -20.40 11.68 2.59
C ALA A 11 -18.96 11.76 2.08
N LEU A 12 -18.09 12.46 2.80
CA LEU A 12 -16.65 12.48 2.52
C LEU A 12 -16.03 11.09 2.73
N MET A 13 -16.45 10.37 3.77
CA MET A 13 -15.98 8.99 4.01
C MET A 13 -16.33 8.10 2.82
N LYS A 14 -17.59 8.11 2.37
CA LYS A 14 -18.03 7.32 1.21
C LYS A 14 -17.20 7.65 -0.04
N LYS A 15 -17.01 8.95 -0.33
CA LYS A 15 -16.19 9.38 -1.49
C LYS A 15 -14.75 8.86 -1.40
N ALA A 16 -14.14 8.91 -0.21
CA ALA A 16 -12.78 8.41 -0.03
C ALA A 16 -12.67 6.89 -0.26
N ILE A 17 -13.65 6.13 0.22
CA ILE A 17 -13.75 4.68 0.02
C ILE A 17 -13.98 4.33 -1.46
N ASP A 18 -14.88 5.05 -2.14
CA ASP A 18 -15.14 4.87 -3.58
C ASP A 18 -13.87 5.15 -4.40
N LEU A 19 -13.15 6.24 -4.10
CA LEU A 19 -11.89 6.58 -4.78
C LEU A 19 -10.79 5.55 -4.54
N LEU A 20 -10.66 5.04 -3.32
CA LEU A 20 -9.69 3.98 -3.02
C LEU A 20 -10.01 2.71 -3.82
N SER A 21 -11.28 2.31 -3.86
CA SER A 21 -11.74 1.14 -4.65
C SER A 21 -11.35 1.28 -6.11
N TRP A 22 -11.73 2.40 -6.72
CA TRP A 22 -11.49 2.69 -8.13
C TRP A 22 -9.99 2.73 -8.44
N SER A 23 -9.20 3.34 -7.56
CA SER A 23 -7.74 3.45 -7.74
C SER A 23 -7.06 2.09 -7.68
N LEU A 24 -7.48 1.18 -6.80
CA LEU A 24 -6.90 -0.17 -6.70
C LEU A 24 -7.35 -1.08 -7.84
N GLU A 25 -8.64 -1.02 -8.20
CA GLU A 25 -9.21 -1.84 -9.28
C GLU A 25 -8.57 -1.52 -10.65
N LEU A 26 -8.24 -0.25 -10.90
CA LEU A 26 -7.53 0.14 -12.12
C LEU A 26 -6.02 0.04 -11.98
N GLY A 27 -5.48 0.41 -10.83
CA GLY A 27 -4.04 0.58 -10.60
C GLY A 27 -3.27 -0.72 -10.41
N TRP A 28 -3.94 -1.80 -9.99
CA TRP A 28 -3.28 -3.06 -9.71
C TRP A 28 -2.99 -3.86 -11.00
N ASP A 29 -1.73 -4.21 -11.20
CA ASP A 29 -1.28 -5.07 -12.29
C ASP A 29 -1.61 -6.52 -11.96
N THR A 30 -2.65 -7.08 -12.59
CA THR A 30 -3.08 -8.46 -12.33
C THR A 30 -2.15 -9.52 -12.91
N GLU A 31 -1.21 -9.14 -13.77
CA GLU A 31 -0.25 -10.05 -14.40
C GLU A 31 1.01 -10.23 -13.54
N PHE A 32 1.59 -9.13 -13.05
CA PHE A 32 2.84 -9.14 -12.29
C PHE A 32 2.67 -8.76 -10.81
N GLY A 33 1.47 -8.41 -10.37
CA GLY A 33 1.23 -7.81 -9.07
C GLY A 33 1.78 -6.38 -8.96
N GLY A 34 1.39 -5.67 -7.91
CA GLY A 34 1.84 -4.31 -7.65
C GLY A 34 1.09 -3.24 -8.45
N LEU A 35 1.23 -1.99 -7.99
CA LEU A 35 0.58 -0.83 -8.58
C LEU A 35 1.40 -0.23 -9.72
N PHE A 36 0.75 0.05 -10.85
CA PHE A 36 1.31 0.89 -11.92
C PHE A 36 1.65 2.29 -11.38
N SER A 37 2.68 2.92 -11.95
CA SER A 37 3.08 4.28 -11.55
C SER A 37 2.14 5.34 -12.15
N PHE A 38 1.70 5.14 -13.39
CA PHE A 38 0.80 6.05 -14.11
C PHE A 38 -0.18 5.27 -14.98
N LEU A 39 -1.40 5.78 -15.09
CA LEU A 39 -2.43 5.27 -15.99
C LEU A 39 -3.13 6.43 -16.69
N ASP A 40 -3.63 6.16 -17.90
CA ASP A 40 -4.51 7.07 -18.60
C ASP A 40 -5.97 6.78 -18.21
N ALA A 41 -6.74 7.83 -17.93
CA ALA A 41 -8.11 7.69 -17.46
C ALA A 41 -9.08 7.09 -18.50
N GLU A 42 -8.74 7.17 -19.79
CA GLU A 42 -9.50 6.57 -20.90
C GLU A 42 -8.91 5.22 -21.35
N GLY A 43 -7.88 4.71 -20.65
CA GLY A 43 -7.20 3.46 -20.99
C GLY A 43 -6.32 3.58 -22.24
N ARG A 44 -5.91 4.79 -22.62
CA ARG A 44 -4.95 5.02 -23.72
C ARG A 44 -3.52 4.77 -23.24
N GLN A 45 -2.57 4.79 -24.18
CA GLN A 45 -1.15 4.72 -23.83
C GLN A 45 -0.75 5.93 -22.98
N PRO A 46 -0.24 5.73 -21.74
CA PRO A 46 0.26 6.84 -20.93
C PRO A 46 1.45 7.55 -21.59
N ALA A 47 1.58 8.85 -21.35
CA ALA A 47 2.67 9.65 -21.90
C ALA A 47 4.02 9.41 -21.20
N GLN A 48 3.98 8.96 -19.94
CA GLN A 48 5.14 8.64 -19.14
C GLN A 48 5.76 7.33 -19.64
N ILE A 49 7.07 7.31 -19.84
CA ILE A 49 7.76 6.09 -20.30
C ILE A 49 7.84 5.04 -19.19
N GLU A 50 7.85 5.52 -17.94
CA GLU A 50 7.93 4.77 -16.70
C GLU A 50 6.56 4.31 -16.18
N TRP A 51 5.49 4.46 -16.96
CA TRP A 51 4.09 4.31 -16.52
C TRP A 51 3.78 2.96 -15.86
N ASP A 52 4.48 1.91 -16.27
CA ASP A 52 4.27 0.55 -15.77
C ASP A 52 5.24 0.13 -14.65
N MET A 53 6.16 1.02 -14.27
CA MET A 53 7.10 0.76 -13.18
C MET A 53 6.38 0.64 -11.83
N LYS A 54 7.00 -0.08 -10.90
CA LYS A 54 6.48 -0.27 -9.55
C LYS A 54 7.31 0.57 -8.59
N TYR A 55 6.71 1.62 -8.05
CA TYR A 55 7.36 2.56 -7.13
C TYR A 55 7.10 2.17 -5.68
N TRP A 56 8.07 2.40 -4.79
CA TRP A 56 7.91 2.05 -3.37
C TRP A 56 6.77 2.83 -2.68
N TRP A 57 6.61 4.12 -3.02
CA TRP A 57 5.74 5.01 -2.25
C TRP A 57 4.24 4.78 -2.50
N PRO A 58 3.72 4.51 -3.72
CA PRO A 58 2.30 4.20 -3.90
C PRO A 58 1.89 2.95 -3.12
N HIS A 59 2.77 1.96 -3.05
CA HIS A 59 2.57 0.76 -2.25
C HIS A 59 2.51 1.09 -0.75
N CYS A 60 3.43 1.92 -0.24
CA CYS A 60 3.36 2.41 1.15
C CYS A 60 2.02 3.12 1.45
N GLU A 61 1.57 4.00 0.57
CA GLU A 61 0.28 4.71 0.76
C GLU A 61 -0.91 3.77 0.70
N ALA A 62 -0.88 2.80 -0.21
CA ALA A 62 -1.97 1.85 -0.38
C ALA A 62 -2.08 0.88 0.80
N ILE A 63 -0.96 0.45 1.40
CA ILE A 63 -0.94 -0.30 2.67
C ILE A 63 -1.65 0.50 3.77
N ILE A 64 -1.27 1.77 3.97
CA ILE A 64 -1.91 2.63 4.98
C ILE A 64 -3.41 2.80 4.69
N ALA A 65 -3.77 3.09 3.43
CA ALA A 65 -5.13 3.39 3.04
C ALA A 65 -6.05 2.16 3.18
N THR A 66 -5.61 0.99 2.75
CA THR A 66 -6.39 -0.26 2.86
C THR A 66 -6.57 -0.69 4.31
N LEU A 67 -5.52 -0.63 5.13
CA LEU A 67 -5.65 -0.90 6.56
C LEU A 67 -6.58 0.11 7.25
N MET A 68 -6.44 1.40 6.96
CA MET A 68 -7.32 2.44 7.51
C MET A 68 -8.77 2.24 7.08
N ALA A 69 -9.02 1.86 5.82
CA ALA A 69 -10.36 1.54 5.35
C ALA A 69 -10.95 0.35 6.11
N TYR A 70 -10.15 -0.70 6.36
CA TYR A 70 -10.57 -1.83 7.18
C TYR A 70 -10.91 -1.42 8.62
N VAL A 71 -10.02 -0.70 9.30
CA VAL A 71 -10.22 -0.23 10.68
C VAL A 71 -11.51 0.58 10.81
N LEU A 72 -11.77 1.49 9.87
CA LEU A 72 -12.90 2.43 9.93
C LEU A 72 -14.24 1.83 9.49
N THR A 73 -14.23 0.82 8.60
CA THR A 73 -15.46 0.27 8.01
C THR A 73 -15.77 -1.15 8.44
N LYS A 74 -14.76 -1.89 8.92
CA LYS A 74 -14.79 -3.33 9.20
C LYS A 74 -15.18 -4.20 8.00
N ASP A 75 -15.08 -3.68 6.78
CA ASP A 75 -15.27 -4.45 5.55
C ASP A 75 -14.00 -5.25 5.22
N ARG A 76 -14.11 -6.59 5.30
CA ARG A 76 -13.02 -7.54 5.03
C ARG A 76 -12.46 -7.47 3.61
N ARG A 77 -13.10 -6.77 2.67
CA ARG A 77 -12.50 -6.48 1.37
C ARG A 77 -11.21 -5.67 1.51
N TRP A 78 -11.17 -4.76 2.48
CA TRP A 78 -9.99 -3.91 2.70
C TRP A 78 -8.86 -4.63 3.40
N GLU A 79 -9.17 -5.58 4.28
CA GLU A 79 -8.20 -6.52 4.86
C GLU A 79 -7.51 -7.33 3.76
N ARG A 80 -8.26 -7.95 2.84
CA ARG A 80 -7.68 -8.70 1.71
C ARG A 80 -6.81 -7.84 0.80
N TRP A 81 -7.24 -6.61 0.53
CA TRP A 81 -6.42 -5.66 -0.22
C TRP A 81 -5.14 -5.30 0.53
N PHE A 82 -5.22 -5.05 1.84
CA PHE A 82 -4.05 -4.81 2.67
C PHE A 82 -3.07 -5.99 2.58
N GLU A 83 -3.53 -7.22 2.79
CA GLU A 83 -2.70 -8.43 2.70
C GLU A 83 -2.02 -8.55 1.32
N THR A 84 -2.79 -8.40 0.24
CA THR A 84 -2.29 -8.50 -1.14
C THR A 84 -1.18 -7.49 -1.42
N ILE A 85 -1.40 -6.22 -1.05
CA ILE A 85 -0.44 -5.14 -1.29
C ILE A 85 0.76 -5.32 -0.37
N HIS A 86 0.51 -5.66 0.89
CA HIS A 86 1.55 -5.92 1.89
C HIS A 86 2.50 -7.03 1.41
N GLU A 87 1.97 -8.21 1.05
CA GLU A 87 2.75 -9.35 0.59
C GLU A 87 3.61 -8.99 -0.62
N TYR A 88 3.03 -8.35 -1.64
CA TYR A 88 3.79 -7.87 -2.79
C TYR A 88 4.91 -6.91 -2.36
N THR A 89 4.57 -5.94 -1.52
CA THR A 89 5.50 -4.86 -1.17
C THR A 89 6.71 -5.40 -0.41
N PHE A 90 6.48 -6.23 0.60
CA PHE A 90 7.55 -6.76 1.46
C PHE A 90 8.36 -7.88 0.80
N SER A 91 7.85 -8.51 -0.25
CA SER A 91 8.62 -9.48 -1.05
C SER A 91 9.51 -8.83 -2.12
N HIS A 92 9.19 -7.62 -2.57
CA HIS A 92 9.86 -7.01 -3.74
C HIS A 92 10.76 -5.81 -3.41
N PHE A 93 10.36 -4.95 -2.48
CA PHE A 93 11.08 -3.69 -2.22
C PHE A 93 12.22 -3.78 -1.19
N PRO A 94 12.10 -4.51 -0.07
CA PRO A 94 13.17 -4.56 0.93
C PRO A 94 14.50 -5.08 0.38
N ASP A 95 15.59 -4.44 0.78
CA ASP A 95 16.93 -4.97 0.57
C ASP A 95 17.41 -5.69 1.84
N PRO A 96 17.43 -7.03 1.85
CA PRO A 96 17.83 -7.80 3.03
C PRO A 96 19.34 -7.74 3.33
N VAL A 97 20.16 -7.25 2.39
CA VAL A 97 21.62 -7.19 2.55
C VAL A 97 22.05 -5.91 3.26
N TYR A 98 21.50 -4.78 2.83
CA TYR A 98 21.94 -3.46 3.33
C TYR A 98 20.86 -2.71 4.12
N GLY A 99 19.67 -3.28 4.26
CA GLY A 99 18.51 -2.62 4.85
C GLY A 99 17.92 -1.54 3.95
N GLU A 100 16.82 -0.96 4.41
CA GLU A 100 16.00 -0.03 3.61
C GLU A 100 15.44 -0.72 2.35
N TRP A 101 14.73 0.00 1.49
CA TRP A 101 14.00 -0.52 0.34
C TRP A 101 14.54 0.08 -0.96
N PHE A 102 14.58 -0.72 -2.02
CA PHE A 102 14.68 -0.18 -3.36
C PHE A 102 13.51 0.76 -3.65
N GLY A 103 13.77 1.83 -4.40
CA GLY A 103 12.71 2.78 -4.78
C GLY A 103 11.93 2.34 -6.01
N TYR A 104 12.61 1.74 -6.97
CA TYR A 104 12.10 1.64 -8.34
C TYR A 104 12.33 0.24 -8.87
N LEU A 105 11.24 -0.42 -9.23
CA LEU A 105 11.24 -1.72 -9.87
C LEU A 105 10.68 -1.60 -11.29
N HIS A 106 11.12 -2.48 -12.17
CA HIS A 106 10.46 -2.72 -13.45
C HIS A 106 9.07 -3.32 -13.22
N ARG A 107 8.25 -3.37 -14.27
CA ARG A 107 6.88 -3.90 -14.19
C ARG A 107 6.84 -5.32 -13.61
N ASP A 108 7.81 -6.15 -13.98
CA ASP A 108 7.95 -7.53 -13.53
C ASP A 108 8.45 -7.68 -12.07
N GLY A 109 8.68 -6.57 -11.37
CA GLY A 109 9.17 -6.56 -10.00
C GLY A 109 10.68 -6.67 -9.85
N SER A 110 11.44 -6.77 -10.95
CA SER A 110 12.91 -6.75 -10.90
C SER A 110 13.44 -5.35 -10.56
N ILE A 111 14.60 -5.29 -9.88
CA ILE A 111 15.19 -4.02 -9.42
C ILE A 111 15.62 -3.18 -10.64
N ALA A 112 14.99 -2.03 -10.83
CA ALA A 112 15.35 -1.09 -11.90
C ALA A 112 16.45 -0.12 -11.47
N ASN A 113 16.50 0.22 -10.18
CA ASN A 113 17.51 1.12 -9.64
C ASN A 113 17.88 0.73 -8.20
N THR A 114 19.18 0.58 -7.94
CA THR A 114 19.73 0.14 -6.66
C THR A 114 19.89 1.26 -5.63
N VAL A 115 19.65 2.53 -6.01
CA VAL A 115 19.75 3.66 -5.06
C VAL A 115 18.68 3.58 -3.98
N LYS A 116 19.09 3.83 -2.73
CA LYS A 116 18.18 3.87 -1.56
C LYS A 116 17.62 5.26 -1.27
N GLY A 117 18.19 6.29 -1.88
CA GLY A 117 17.72 7.66 -1.77
C GLY A 117 18.14 8.49 -2.98
N ASN A 118 17.31 9.48 -3.30
CA ASN A 118 17.56 10.47 -4.36
C ASN A 118 16.73 11.73 -4.09
N HIS A 119 16.58 12.60 -5.09
CA HIS A 119 15.80 13.84 -4.98
C HIS A 119 14.32 13.63 -4.60
N TYR A 120 13.77 12.44 -4.83
CA TYR A 120 12.38 12.09 -4.55
C TYR A 120 12.23 11.04 -3.43
N LYS A 121 13.21 10.16 -3.27
CA LYS A 121 13.24 9.14 -2.21
C LYS A 121 14.08 9.61 -1.04
N VAL A 122 13.40 10.02 0.02
CA VAL A 122 13.98 10.43 1.31
C VAL A 122 13.37 9.60 2.45
N CYS A 123 13.89 9.78 3.67
CA CYS A 123 13.40 9.13 4.88
C CYS A 123 12.00 9.65 5.28
N PHE A 124 10.97 9.26 4.52
CA PHE A 124 9.60 9.72 4.72
C PHE A 124 8.57 8.59 4.53
N HIS A 125 8.31 8.17 3.29
CA HIS A 125 7.19 7.25 3.02
C HIS A 125 7.28 5.92 3.77
N ILE A 126 8.46 5.29 3.78
CA ILE A 126 8.68 3.98 4.44
C ILE A 126 8.50 4.08 5.96
N PRO A 127 9.28 4.90 6.70
CA PRO A 127 9.11 4.97 8.15
C PRO A 127 7.72 5.46 8.55
N ARG A 128 7.13 6.41 7.81
CA ARG A 128 5.76 6.88 8.06
C ARG A 128 4.72 5.78 7.83
N CYS A 129 4.90 4.95 6.80
CA CYS A 129 4.06 3.78 6.56
C CYS A 129 4.09 2.83 7.73
N MET A 130 5.29 2.40 8.17
CA MET A 130 5.44 1.50 9.31
C MET A 130 4.78 2.05 10.57
N LEU A 131 5.07 3.32 10.92
CA LEU A 131 4.48 3.96 12.09
C LEU A 131 2.95 4.07 12.01
N LYS A 132 2.41 4.35 10.81
CA LYS A 132 0.96 4.43 10.62
C LYS A 132 0.29 3.07 10.68
N VAL A 133 0.90 2.04 10.11
CA VAL A 133 0.40 0.66 10.21
C VAL A 133 0.34 0.22 11.67
N ILE A 134 1.42 0.40 12.43
CA ILE A 134 1.46 0.08 13.87
C ILE A 134 0.34 0.83 14.61
N SER A 135 0.21 2.14 14.38
CA SER A 135 -0.84 2.95 15.03
C SER A 135 -2.25 2.45 14.71
N LEU A 136 -2.51 2.05 13.46
CA LEU A 136 -3.81 1.54 13.02
C LEU A 136 -4.10 0.14 13.57
N LEU A 137 -3.08 -0.72 13.67
CA LEU A 137 -3.21 -2.05 14.28
C LEU A 137 -3.52 -1.94 15.78
N ASP A 138 -2.94 -0.97 16.49
CA ASP A 138 -3.22 -0.71 17.91
C ASP A 138 -4.67 -0.26 18.17
N GLU A 139 -5.37 0.28 17.15
CA GLU A 139 -6.80 0.62 17.24
C GLU A 139 -7.72 -0.61 17.12
N LEU A 140 -7.20 -1.75 16.64
CA LEU A 140 -7.98 -2.98 16.51
C LEU A 140 -8.10 -3.71 17.86
N PRO A 141 -9.25 -4.34 18.17
CA PRO A 141 -9.38 -5.19 19.35
C PRO A 141 -8.34 -6.34 19.31
N LYS A 142 -7.66 -6.59 20.43
CA LYS A 142 -6.67 -7.68 20.55
C LYS A 142 -7.25 -9.07 20.25
N ASP A 143 -8.56 -9.21 20.39
CA ASP A 143 -9.32 -10.43 20.18
C ASP A 143 -9.58 -10.72 18.68
N GLU A 144 -9.36 -9.73 17.81
CA GLU A 144 -9.44 -9.88 16.34
C GLU A 144 -8.08 -10.31 15.75
N LEU A 145 -6.96 -9.99 16.43
CA LEU A 145 -5.60 -10.37 16.03
C LEU A 145 -5.21 -11.81 16.42
N SER A 146 -5.95 -12.44 17.33
CA SER A 146 -5.55 -13.70 18.00
C SER A 146 -6.38 -14.92 17.64
N LYS A 147 -7.36 -14.79 16.73
CA LYS A 147 -8.33 -15.86 16.42
C LYS A 147 -7.94 -16.79 15.28
N GLU A 148 -6.81 -16.56 14.63
CA GLU A 148 -6.22 -17.55 13.72
C GLU A 148 -4.90 -18.04 14.32
N GLU A 149 -4.85 -19.35 14.60
CA GLU A 149 -3.65 -20.04 15.07
C GLU A 149 -2.50 -19.81 14.07
N VAL A 150 -1.56 -18.97 14.51
CA VAL A 150 -0.17 -18.77 14.08
C VAL A 150 0.25 -19.62 12.85
N SER A 151 -0.06 -19.10 11.67
CA SER A 151 0.98 -18.81 10.68
C SER A 151 1.07 -17.30 10.43
N ASP A 152 0.66 -16.50 11.44
CA ASP A 152 0.40 -15.07 11.36
C ASP A 152 1.58 -14.29 10.76
N PRO A 153 1.49 -13.92 9.47
CA PRO A 153 2.56 -13.19 8.81
C PRO A 153 2.67 -11.79 9.39
N ILE A 154 1.58 -11.21 9.92
CA ILE A 154 1.49 -9.79 10.31
C ILE A 154 2.46 -9.46 11.46
N LEU A 155 2.70 -10.40 12.37
CA LEU A 155 3.69 -10.27 13.45
C LEU A 155 5.15 -10.43 12.98
N HIS A 156 5.38 -11.02 11.82
CA HIS A 156 6.69 -11.10 11.15
C HIS A 156 6.94 -9.92 10.20
N CYS A 157 5.98 -8.99 10.07
CA CYS A 157 5.98 -7.91 9.07
C CYS A 157 6.46 -6.54 9.58
N ILE A 158 7.08 -6.47 10.76
CA ILE A 158 7.74 -5.27 11.28
C ILE A 158 9.22 -5.58 11.54
#